data_AF-A0A9W4NC65-F1
#
_entry.id   AF-A0A9W4NC65-F1
#
_cell.length_a   1.000
_cell.length_b   1.000
_cell.length_c   1.000
_cell.angle_alpha   90.00
_cell.angle_beta   90.00
_cell.angle_gamma   90.00
#
_symmetry.space_group_name_H-M   'P 1'
#
loop_
_entity.id
_entity.type
_entity.pdbx_description
1 polymer ?
#
loop_
_entity_poly.entity_id
_entity_poly.type
_entity_poly.pdbx_seq_one_letter_code
_entity_poly.pdbx_strand_id
1 'polypeptide(L)'
;MGGAASYLLSPAANRTTNDIDLVIHVDHRMTTANSLTTVLLESYPAEFEGVSQFGHTIPAYKLAQPTGGVRLVELEVFDHRSWPQRPQSNIPAATRTRMNINAQVVKLFSAGWILREKILSQYQRQGSQKEGADIGDLIRMIPLAQQGIAELDFNGNAEMQTALANLLQKRPELAQPLKAKIKCDTAFQI
;
A
#
# COMPACT_ATOMS: atom_id res chain seq x y z
N MET A 1 -1.31 -2.81 2.88
CA MET A 1 -1.08 -1.68 1.93
C MET A 1 -0.76 -2.29 0.58
N GLY A 2 -0.10 -1.53 -0.32
CA GLY A 2 0.51 -2.11 -1.52
C GLY A 2 -0.48 -2.86 -2.41
N GLY A 3 0.00 -3.92 -3.06
CA GLY A 3 -0.77 -4.63 -4.08
C GLY A 3 -2.00 -5.35 -3.53
N ALA A 4 -1.88 -5.93 -2.34
CA ALA A 4 -2.97 -6.63 -1.66
C ALA A 4 -4.14 -5.70 -1.35
N ALA A 5 -3.86 -4.49 -0.84
CA ALA A 5 -4.92 -3.52 -0.53
C ALA A 5 -5.59 -2.98 -1.80
N SER A 6 -4.82 -2.69 -2.86
CA SER A 6 -5.38 -2.31 -4.16
C SER A 6 -6.35 -3.36 -4.69
N TYR A 7 -5.97 -4.64 -4.62
CA TYR A 7 -6.82 -5.75 -5.07
C TYR A 7 -8.09 -5.88 -4.22
N LEU A 8 -7.96 -5.86 -2.89
CA LEU A 8 -9.12 -6.01 -2.00
C LEU A 8 -10.14 -4.88 -2.18
N LEU A 9 -9.68 -3.63 -2.32
CA LEU A 9 -10.57 -2.47 -2.45
C LEU A 9 -11.21 -2.36 -3.84
N SER A 10 -10.52 -2.80 -4.89
CA SER A 10 -11.06 -2.80 -6.25
C SER A 10 -10.65 -4.07 -7.01
N PRO A 11 -11.34 -5.21 -6.75
CA PRO A 11 -11.02 -6.47 -7.40
C PRO A 11 -11.14 -6.38 -8.93
N ALA A 12 -10.19 -6.99 -9.64
CA ALA A 12 -10.25 -7.14 -11.09
C ALA A 12 -9.54 -8.41 -11.54
N ALA A 13 -10.11 -9.08 -12.55
CA ALA A 13 -9.60 -10.37 -13.02
C ALA A 13 -8.15 -10.32 -13.51
N ASN A 14 -7.71 -9.18 -14.05
CA ASN A 14 -6.35 -8.98 -14.55
C ASN A 14 -5.39 -8.36 -13.52
N ARG A 15 -5.83 -8.14 -12.28
CA ARG A 15 -5.00 -7.58 -11.22
C ARG A 15 -4.76 -8.64 -10.16
N THR A 16 -3.52 -9.06 -9.96
CA THR A 16 -3.14 -10.01 -8.91
C THR A 16 -1.88 -9.51 -8.20
N THR A 17 -1.63 -10.02 -7.00
CA THR A 17 -0.41 -9.75 -6.22
C THR A 17 0.13 -11.07 -5.68
N ASN A 18 1.42 -11.14 -5.40
CA ASN A 18 2.08 -12.38 -4.95
C ASN A 18 2.50 -12.35 -3.47
N ASP A 19 2.44 -11.17 -2.87
CA ASP A 19 2.96 -10.78 -1.58
C ASP A 19 1.91 -9.95 -0.82
N ILE A 20 2.11 -9.80 0.48
CA ILE A 20 1.30 -8.93 1.34
C ILE A 20 2.19 -7.89 2.00
N ASP A 21 2.02 -6.63 1.61
CA ASP A 21 2.62 -5.49 2.30
C ASP A 21 1.77 -5.05 3.49
N LEU A 22 2.36 -4.90 4.68
CA LEU A 22 1.66 -4.34 5.84
C LEU A 22 2.55 -3.44 6.71
N VAL A 23 1.90 -2.50 7.38
CA VAL A 23 2.52 -1.69 8.44
C VAL A 23 1.95 -2.14 9.77
N ILE A 24 2.81 -2.31 10.78
CA ILE A 24 2.42 -2.57 12.16
C ILE A 24 2.68 -1.36 13.07
N HIS A 25 1.96 -1.31 14.18
CA HIS A 25 2.20 -0.31 15.22
C HIS A 25 3.11 -0.93 16.29
N VAL A 26 4.25 -0.31 16.53
CA VAL A 26 5.15 -0.68 17.63
C VAL A 26 4.70 0.05 18.88
N ASP A 27 4.19 -0.69 19.85
CA ASP A 27 3.81 -0.17 21.17
C ASP A 27 4.87 -0.49 22.23
N HIS A 28 4.48 -0.43 23.50
CA HIS A 28 5.33 -0.71 24.65
C HIS A 28 5.97 -2.11 24.64
N ARG A 29 5.42 -3.07 23.88
CA ARG A 29 5.97 -4.44 23.76
C ARG A 29 7.17 -4.52 22.82
N MET A 30 7.46 -3.44 22.08
CA MET A 30 8.64 -3.37 21.20
C MET A 30 8.67 -4.43 20.09
N THR A 31 7.50 -4.92 19.66
CA THR A 31 7.40 -5.77 18.47
C THR A 31 7.53 -4.90 17.21
N THR A 32 8.74 -4.81 16.68
CA THR A 32 9.07 -4.12 15.42
C THR A 32 8.76 -5.02 14.24
N ALA A 33 8.81 -4.46 13.02
CA ALA A 33 8.64 -5.27 11.81
C ALA A 33 9.62 -6.46 11.77
N ASN A 34 10.87 -6.22 12.19
CA ASN A 34 11.90 -7.26 12.23
C ASN A 34 11.64 -8.31 13.32
N SER A 35 11.27 -7.91 14.54
CA SER A 35 10.99 -8.89 15.60
C SER A 35 9.66 -9.63 15.42
N LEU A 36 8.73 -9.09 14.61
CA LEU A 36 7.49 -9.79 14.26
C LEU A 36 7.75 -11.11 13.53
N THR A 37 8.80 -11.19 12.70
CA THR A 37 9.18 -12.44 12.02
C THR A 37 9.39 -13.56 13.04
N THR A 38 10.21 -13.32 14.06
CA THR A 38 10.46 -14.29 15.14
C THR A 38 9.17 -14.67 15.85
N VAL A 39 8.35 -13.67 16.22
CA VAL A 39 7.07 -13.91 16.91
C VAL A 39 6.15 -14.82 16.09
N LEU A 40 6.02 -14.60 14.79
CA LEU A 40 5.16 -15.41 13.92
C LEU A 40 5.67 -16.84 13.80
N LEU A 41 6.99 -17.03 13.64
CA LEU A 41 7.59 -18.35 13.49
C LEU A 41 7.51 -19.18 14.77
N GLU A 42 7.68 -18.55 15.93
CA GLU A 42 7.62 -19.23 17.23
C GLU A 42 6.18 -19.50 17.66
N SER A 43 5.28 -18.55 17.45
CA SER A 43 3.90 -18.65 17.95
C SER A 43 2.98 -19.45 17.01
N TYR A 44 3.25 -19.41 15.70
CA TYR A 44 2.41 -19.99 14.66
C TYR A 44 3.22 -20.81 13.64
N PRO A 45 4.04 -21.79 14.06
CA PRO A 45 4.95 -22.52 13.18
C PRO A 45 4.23 -23.36 12.10
N ALA A 46 2.97 -23.72 12.34
CA ALA A 46 2.13 -24.42 11.36
C ALA A 46 1.66 -23.51 10.21
N GLU A 47 1.58 -22.19 10.46
CA GLU A 47 1.02 -21.21 9.52
C GLU A 47 2.11 -20.38 8.83
N PHE A 48 3.28 -20.22 9.46
CA PHE A 48 4.35 -19.37 8.93
C PHE A 48 5.68 -20.12 8.76
N GLU A 49 6.48 -19.65 7.81
CA GLU A 49 7.86 -20.07 7.56
C GLU A 49 8.76 -18.86 7.30
N GLY A 50 10.06 -19.00 7.58
CA GLY A 50 11.04 -17.97 7.26
C GLY A 50 11.53 -18.11 5.83
N VAL A 51 11.50 -17.02 5.06
CA VAL A 51 12.10 -16.95 3.73
C VAL A 51 13.27 -15.98 3.78
N SER A 52 14.43 -16.42 3.27
CA SER A 52 15.62 -15.57 3.19
C SER A 52 15.59 -14.76 1.89
N GLN A 53 15.47 -13.44 2.03
CA GLN A 53 15.50 -12.50 0.92
C GLN A 53 16.64 -11.50 1.16
N PHE A 54 17.60 -11.45 0.24
CA PHE A 54 18.77 -10.55 0.31
C PHE A 54 19.55 -10.62 1.65
N GLY A 55 19.63 -11.80 2.27
CA GLY A 55 20.33 -11.99 3.55
C GLY A 55 19.49 -11.64 4.79
N HIS A 56 18.21 -11.31 4.63
CA HIS A 56 17.27 -11.06 5.71
C HIS A 56 16.14 -12.10 5.70
N THR A 57 15.81 -12.64 6.88
CA THR A 57 14.67 -13.56 7.00
C THR A 57 13.39 -12.76 7.20
N ILE A 58 12.42 -12.96 6.31
CA ILE A 58 11.06 -12.41 6.41
C ILE A 58 10.05 -13.54 6.65
N PRO A 59 8.87 -13.27 7.24
CA PRO A 59 7.86 -14.28 7.42
C PRO A 59 7.08 -14.49 6.11
N ALA A 60 6.73 -15.74 5.82
CA ALA A 60 5.82 -16.10 4.75
C ALA A 60 4.69 -16.98 5.29
N TYR A 61 3.46 -16.71 4.87
CA TYR A 61 2.30 -17.51 5.20
C TYR A 61 2.24 -18.77 4.33
N LYS A 62 1.95 -19.91 4.94
CA LYS A 62 1.79 -21.22 4.30
C LYS A 62 0.37 -21.37 3.75
N LEU A 63 0.16 -20.92 2.51
CA LEU A 63 -1.12 -21.08 1.84
C LEU A 63 -1.29 -22.52 1.33
N ALA A 64 -2.17 -23.27 1.99
CA ALA A 64 -2.58 -24.59 1.54
C ALA A 64 -3.33 -24.50 0.19
N GLN A 65 -2.91 -25.32 -0.76
CA GLN A 65 -3.53 -25.41 -2.09
C GLN A 65 -4.54 -26.57 -2.13
N PRO A 66 -5.63 -26.45 -2.91
CA PRO A 66 -6.62 -27.53 -3.05
C PRO A 66 -6.03 -28.87 -3.52
N THR A 67 -4.89 -28.84 -4.21
CA THR A 67 -4.17 -30.01 -4.73
C THR A 67 -3.21 -30.64 -3.70
N GLY A 68 -3.19 -30.17 -2.45
CA GLY A 68 -2.38 -30.75 -1.37
C GLY A 68 -0.96 -30.19 -1.22
N GLY A 69 -0.63 -29.10 -1.92
CA GLY A 69 0.65 -28.39 -1.79
C GLY A 69 0.58 -27.17 -0.86
N VAL A 70 1.74 -26.60 -0.53
CA VAL A 70 1.85 -25.32 0.17
C VAL A 70 2.53 -24.29 -0.74
N ARG A 71 1.90 -23.14 -0.89
CA ARG A 71 2.52 -21.95 -1.49
C ARG A 71 2.91 -20.98 -0.38
N LEU A 72 4.16 -20.56 -0.36
CA LEU A 72 4.60 -19.49 0.53
C LEU A 72 4.15 -18.13 -0.02
N VAL A 73 3.50 -17.34 0.82
CA VAL A 73 3.09 -15.96 0.53
C VAL A 73 3.89 -15.04 1.44
N GLU A 74 4.86 -14.35 0.87
CA GLU A 74 5.76 -13.44 1.59
C GLU A 74 4.99 -12.28 2.22
N LEU A 75 5.40 -11.92 3.45
CA LEU A 75 4.89 -10.76 4.16
C LEU A 75 5.98 -9.69 4.24
N GLU A 76 5.79 -8.60 3.49
CA GLU A 76 6.63 -7.41 3.63
C GLU A 76 6.10 -6.54 4.77
N VAL A 77 6.76 -6.63 5.93
CA VAL A 77 6.35 -5.94 7.16
C VAL A 77 7.16 -4.67 7.35
N PHE A 78 6.47 -3.58 7.67
CA PHE A 78 7.06 -2.27 7.96
C PHE A 78 6.55 -1.72 9.27
N ASP A 79 7.30 -0.80 9.88
CA ASP A 79 6.86 -0.05 11.04
C ASP A 79 7.42 1.39 11.02
N HIS A 80 6.66 2.33 11.58
CA HIS A 80 7.03 3.75 11.55
C HIS A 80 8.27 4.07 12.39
N ARG A 81 8.54 3.30 13.45
CA ARG A 81 9.69 3.54 14.32
C ARG A 81 11.00 3.27 13.60
N SER A 82 11.03 2.22 12.78
CA SER A 82 12.17 1.86 11.93
C SER A 82 12.29 2.78 10.71
N TRP A 83 11.19 3.41 10.27
CA TRP A 83 11.13 4.28 9.10
C TRP A 83 10.46 5.64 9.41
N PRO A 84 11.04 6.46 10.30
CA PRO A 84 10.43 7.73 10.73
C PRO A 84 10.27 8.74 9.59
N GLN A 85 11.13 8.66 8.57
CA GLN A 85 11.06 9.45 7.34
C GLN A 85 9.88 9.10 6.43
N ARG A 86 9.14 8.02 6.74
CA ARG A 86 7.90 7.62 6.05
C ARG A 86 6.69 7.93 6.95
N PRO A 87 6.27 9.19 7.12
CA PRO A 87 5.18 9.55 8.02
C PRO A 87 3.84 8.89 7.65
N GLN A 88 3.66 8.46 6.40
CA GLN A 88 2.48 7.72 5.95
C GLN A 88 2.32 6.36 6.66
N SER A 89 3.39 5.82 7.25
CA SER A 89 3.38 4.59 8.06
C SER A 89 2.92 4.82 9.51
N ASN A 90 2.71 6.07 9.93
CA ASN A 90 2.18 6.39 11.26
C ASN A 90 0.70 6.01 11.38
N ILE A 91 0.44 4.76 11.76
CA ILE A 91 -0.90 4.16 11.83
C ILE A 91 -1.93 5.01 12.62
N PRO A 92 -1.59 5.58 13.80
CA PRO A 92 -2.49 6.50 14.50
C PRO A 92 -2.99 7.70 13.68
N ALA A 93 -2.13 8.27 12.83
CA ALA A 93 -2.43 9.46 12.04
C ALA A 93 -3.00 9.16 10.64
N ALA A 94 -2.75 7.95 10.12
CA ALA A 94 -3.16 7.57 8.78
C ALA A 94 -4.66 7.26 8.66
N THR A 95 -5.27 7.74 7.58
CA THR A 95 -6.64 7.44 7.17
C THR A 95 -6.74 5.98 6.74
N ARG A 96 -7.55 5.21 7.47
CA ARG A 96 -7.69 3.76 7.35
C ARG A 96 -9.13 3.35 7.11
N THR A 97 -9.32 2.14 6.62
CA THR A 97 -10.61 1.49 6.46
C THR A 97 -10.57 0.06 6.98
N ARG A 98 -11.73 -0.59 7.02
CA ARG A 98 -11.89 -2.00 7.39
C ARG A 98 -12.75 -2.68 6.34
N MET A 99 -12.40 -3.92 6.02
CA MET A 99 -13.18 -4.81 5.18
C MET A 99 -13.52 -6.07 5.97
N ASN A 100 -14.69 -6.65 5.71
CA ASN A 100 -15.05 -7.94 6.27
C ASN A 100 -14.91 -9.02 5.19
N ILE A 101 -14.07 -10.02 5.42
CA ILE A 101 -13.88 -11.18 4.55
C ILE A 101 -14.31 -12.41 5.36
N ASN A 102 -15.45 -13.00 5.03
CA ASN A 102 -15.99 -14.18 5.70
C ASN A 102 -16.00 -14.06 7.24
N ALA A 103 -16.54 -12.95 7.77
CA ALA A 103 -16.57 -12.58 9.18
C ALA A 103 -15.22 -12.13 9.80
N GLN A 104 -14.10 -12.21 9.06
CA GLN A 104 -12.81 -11.67 9.50
C GLN A 104 -12.67 -10.20 9.13
N VAL A 105 -12.44 -9.35 10.14
CA VAL A 105 -12.14 -7.93 9.92
C VAL A 105 -10.69 -7.77 9.50
N VAL A 106 -10.49 -7.28 8.27
CA VAL A 106 -9.19 -6.93 7.70
C VAL A 106 -9.03 -5.41 7.73
N LYS A 107 -7.91 -4.93 8.30
CA LYS A 107 -7.60 -3.50 8.39
C LYS A 107 -6.76 -3.11 7.17
N LEU A 108 -7.15 -2.02 6.51
CA LEU A 108 -6.43 -1.49 5.35
C LEU A 108 -6.16 0.01 5.53
N PHE A 109 -5.16 0.51 4.83
CA PHE A 109 -5.13 1.94 4.53
C PHE A 109 -6.28 2.28 3.59
N SER A 110 -6.80 3.51 3.69
CA SER A 110 -7.92 3.96 2.87
C SER A 110 -7.55 4.06 1.39
N ALA A 111 -8.55 4.09 0.51
CA ALA A 111 -8.34 4.31 -0.92
C ALA A 111 -7.59 5.61 -1.22
N GLY A 112 -7.85 6.69 -0.46
CA GLY A 112 -7.15 7.95 -0.64
C GLY A 112 -5.69 7.91 -0.18
N TRP A 113 -5.39 7.18 0.90
CA TRP A 113 -3.99 6.90 1.28
C TRP A 113 -3.26 6.11 0.18
N ILE A 114 -3.90 5.09 -0.40
CA ILE A 114 -3.29 4.30 -1.48
C ILE A 114 -3.13 5.13 -2.75
N LEU A 115 -4.11 5.97 -3.08
CA LEU A 115 -4.04 6.91 -4.20
C LEU A 115 -2.83 7.83 -4.08
N ARG A 116 -2.59 8.40 -2.90
CA ARG A 116 -1.39 9.20 -2.61
C ARG A 116 -0.11 8.42 -2.94
N GLU A 117 0.06 7.23 -2.36
CA GLU A 117 1.28 6.46 -2.57
C GLU A 117 1.47 6.04 -4.03
N LYS A 118 0.38 5.75 -4.76
CA LYS A 118 0.45 5.36 -6.17
C LYS A 118 0.74 6.53 -7.11
N ILE A 119 0.30 7.74 -6.79
CA ILE A 119 0.71 8.97 -7.51
C ILE A 119 2.22 9.19 -7.37
N LEU A 120 2.77 8.95 -6.18
CA LEU A 120 4.21 9.06 -5.97
C LEU A 120 4.98 7.93 -6.66
N SER A 121 4.54 6.69 -6.48
CA SER A 121 5.27 5.52 -6.97
C SER A 121 5.29 5.43 -8.48
N GLN A 122 4.22 5.84 -9.19
CA GLN A 122 4.23 5.89 -10.66
C GLN A 122 5.28 6.88 -11.20
N TYR A 123 5.58 7.95 -10.46
CA TYR A 123 6.62 8.91 -10.85
C TYR A 123 8.01 8.36 -10.57
N GLN A 124 8.23 7.85 -9.34
CA GLN A 124 9.52 7.28 -8.92
C GLN A 124 9.92 6.04 -9.73
N ARG A 125 8.94 5.32 -10.29
CA ARG A 125 9.14 4.09 -11.08
C ARG A 125 8.89 4.30 -12.57
N GLN A 126 8.87 5.54 -13.04
CA GLN A 126 8.70 5.87 -14.44
C GLN A 126 9.70 5.10 -15.31
N GLY A 127 9.23 4.53 -16.42
CA GLY A 127 10.02 3.71 -17.33
C GLY A 127 10.22 2.25 -16.89
N SER A 128 9.80 1.88 -15.68
CA SER A 128 9.85 0.50 -15.21
C SER A 128 8.61 -0.30 -15.63
N GLN A 129 8.72 -1.63 -15.60
CA GLN A 129 7.57 -2.52 -15.80
C GLN A 129 6.45 -2.31 -14.76
N LYS A 130 6.76 -1.74 -13.58
CA LYS A 130 5.79 -1.50 -12.51
C LYS A 130 5.01 -0.19 -12.66
N GLU A 131 5.44 0.73 -13.53
CA GLU A 131 4.74 2.00 -13.75
C GLU A 131 3.28 1.79 -14.18
N GLY A 132 3.06 0.92 -15.17
CA GLY A 132 1.71 0.62 -15.68
C GLY A 132 0.79 0.04 -14.61
N ALA A 133 1.32 -0.79 -13.71
CA ALA A 133 0.57 -1.34 -12.58
C ALA A 133 0.21 -0.24 -11.57
N ASP A 134 1.12 0.70 -11.31
CA ASP A 134 0.86 1.82 -10.39
C ASP A 134 -0.19 2.80 -10.96
N ILE A 135 -0.14 3.09 -12.27
CA ILE A 135 -1.18 3.88 -12.94
C ILE A 135 -2.51 3.14 -12.98
N GLY A 136 -2.52 1.82 -13.22
CA GLY A 136 -3.73 1.01 -13.17
C GLY A 136 -4.38 1.01 -11.78
N ASP A 137 -3.56 0.89 -10.73
CA ASP A 137 -4.02 0.91 -9.35
C ASP A 137 -4.58 2.29 -8.97
N LEU A 138 -3.91 3.40 -9.30
CA LEU A 138 -4.41 4.72 -8.94
C LEU A 138 -5.74 5.03 -9.62
N ILE A 139 -5.93 4.65 -10.89
CA ILE A 139 -7.20 4.83 -11.61
C ILE A 139 -8.35 4.14 -10.87
N ARG A 140 -8.10 2.95 -10.34
CA ARG A 140 -9.08 2.19 -9.54
C ARG A 140 -9.37 2.82 -8.18
N MET A 141 -8.40 3.52 -7.60
CA MET A 141 -8.59 4.18 -6.30
C MET A 141 -9.34 5.51 -6.40
N ILE A 142 -9.25 6.23 -7.53
CA ILE A 142 -9.93 7.53 -7.73
C ILE A 142 -11.43 7.49 -7.36
N PRO A 143 -12.27 6.57 -7.87
CA PRO A 143 -13.70 6.56 -7.53
C PRO A 143 -13.96 6.23 -6.06
N LEU A 144 -13.04 5.53 -5.39
CA LEU A 144 -13.16 5.10 -3.99
C LEU A 144 -12.61 6.16 -3.00
N ALA A 145 -11.79 7.08 -3.47
CA ALA A 145 -11.19 8.12 -2.65
C ALA A 145 -12.23 9.14 -2.18
N GLN A 146 -12.14 9.52 -0.91
CA GLN A 146 -12.92 10.61 -0.32
C GLN A 146 -12.18 11.93 -0.50
N GLN A 147 -12.93 13.00 -0.79
CA GLN A 147 -12.38 14.36 -0.84
C GLN A 147 -12.06 14.86 0.58
N GLY A 148 -11.06 15.73 0.69
CA GLY A 148 -10.78 16.46 1.94
C GLY A 148 -9.99 15.69 2.98
N ILE A 149 -9.47 14.50 2.65
CA ILE A 149 -8.55 13.78 3.54
C ILE A 149 -7.15 14.41 3.49
N ALA A 150 -6.45 14.38 4.62
CA ALA A 150 -5.14 15.02 4.77
C ALA A 150 -4.09 14.45 3.80
N GLU A 151 -4.14 13.14 3.50
CA GLU A 151 -3.20 12.50 2.58
C GLU A 151 -3.29 13.04 1.15
N LEU A 152 -4.42 13.61 0.75
CA LEU A 152 -4.68 14.16 -0.59
C LEU A 152 -4.63 15.70 -0.62
N ASP A 153 -4.10 16.35 0.42
CA ASP A 153 -3.66 17.75 0.36
C ASP A 153 -2.16 17.79 0.02
N PHE A 154 -1.85 18.22 -1.21
CA PHE A 154 -0.49 18.27 -1.73
C PHE A 154 0.10 19.69 -1.70
N ASN A 155 -0.62 20.71 -1.22
CA ASN A 155 -0.14 22.11 -1.26
C ASN A 155 1.15 22.33 -0.47
N GLY A 156 1.40 21.53 0.58
CA GLY A 156 2.63 21.57 1.36
C GLY A 156 3.71 20.56 0.95
N ASN A 157 3.54 19.84 -0.16
CA ASN A 157 4.41 18.72 -0.53
C ASN A 157 4.88 18.81 -1.99
N ALA A 158 6.07 19.38 -2.21
CA ALA A 158 6.65 19.60 -3.54
C ALA A 158 6.89 18.31 -4.33
N GLU A 159 7.26 17.21 -3.66
CA GLU A 159 7.44 15.91 -4.33
C GLU A 159 6.12 15.40 -4.90
N MET A 160 5.04 15.48 -4.11
CA MET A 160 3.70 15.10 -4.55
C MET A 160 3.15 16.00 -5.65
N GLN A 161 3.41 17.31 -5.58
CA GLN A 161 3.04 18.25 -6.66
C GLN A 161 3.71 17.86 -7.97
N THR A 162 5.01 17.57 -7.93
CA THR A 162 5.80 17.14 -9.10
C THR A 162 5.28 15.81 -9.65
N ALA A 163 5.05 14.83 -8.78
CA ALA A 163 4.53 13.53 -9.17
C ALA A 163 3.13 13.62 -9.79
N LEU A 164 2.25 14.46 -9.24
CA LEU A 164 0.92 14.71 -9.79
C LEU A 164 0.99 15.42 -11.14
N ALA A 165 1.81 16.47 -11.29
CA ALA A 165 1.97 17.16 -12.56
C ALA A 165 2.48 16.21 -13.66
N ASN A 166 3.45 15.36 -13.33
CA ASN A 166 3.94 14.31 -14.23
C ASN A 166 2.84 13.31 -14.63
N LEU A 167 1.99 12.89 -13.68
CA LEU A 167 0.86 12.02 -13.98
C LEU A 167 -0.14 12.70 -14.92
N LEU A 168 -0.47 13.97 -14.68
CA LEU A 168 -1.42 14.73 -15.50
C LEU A 168 -0.88 14.99 -16.91
N GLN A 169 0.43 15.15 -17.08
CA GLN A 169 1.05 15.22 -18.40
C GLN A 169 0.93 13.90 -19.16
N LYS A 170 1.13 12.76 -18.48
CA LYS A 170 1.03 11.43 -19.09
C LYS A 170 -0.42 11.01 -19.37
N ARG A 171 -1.35 11.40 -18.50
CA ARG A 171 -2.75 10.95 -18.48
C ARG A 171 -3.69 12.16 -18.26
N PRO A 172 -3.78 13.08 -19.23
CA PRO A 172 -4.55 14.32 -19.08
C PRO A 172 -6.04 14.08 -18.85
N GLU A 173 -6.57 12.95 -19.29
CA GLU A 173 -7.96 12.55 -19.04
C GLU A 173 -8.28 12.34 -17.56
N LEU A 174 -7.27 12.14 -16.71
CA LEU A 174 -7.44 11.98 -15.26
C LEU A 174 -7.53 13.32 -14.51
N ALA A 175 -7.33 14.46 -15.18
CA ALA A 175 -7.26 15.77 -14.53
C ALA A 175 -8.52 16.10 -13.72
N GLN A 176 -9.70 16.03 -14.34
CA GLN A 176 -10.97 16.33 -13.67
C GLN A 176 -11.29 15.38 -12.51
N PRO A 177 -11.23 14.04 -12.68
CA PRO A 177 -11.55 13.15 -11.58
C PRO A 177 -10.51 13.21 -10.45
N LEU A 178 -9.24 13.52 -10.72
CA LEU A 178 -8.23 13.77 -9.68
C LEU A 178 -8.46 15.12 -8.97
N LYS A 179 -8.79 16.18 -9.70
CA LYS A 179 -9.09 17.52 -9.13
C LYS A 179 -10.28 17.48 -8.17
N ALA A 180 -11.25 16.58 -8.42
CA ALA A 180 -12.37 16.37 -7.51
C ALA A 180 -11.98 15.72 -6.16
N LYS A 181 -10.79 15.11 -6.06
CA LYS A 181 -10.34 14.36 -4.87
C LYS A 181 -9.15 15.00 -4.17
N ILE A 182 -8.28 15.64 -4.94
CA ILE A 182 -6.97 16.12 -4.50
C ILE A 182 -6.96 17.63 -4.44
N LYS A 183 -6.45 18.17 -3.33
CA LYS A 183 -6.15 19.59 -3.20
C LYS A 183 -4.70 19.83 -3.60
N CYS A 184 -4.50 20.45 -4.74
CA CYS A 184 -3.18 20.80 -5.26
C CYS A 184 -3.29 22.00 -6.21
N ASP A 185 -3.08 23.20 -5.67
CA ASP A 185 -3.27 24.44 -6.44
C ASP A 185 -2.28 24.50 -7.60
N THR A 186 -1.01 24.14 -7.34
CA THR A 186 0.06 24.18 -8.35
C THR A 186 -0.18 23.25 -9.54
N ALA A 187 -0.68 22.03 -9.31
CA ALA A 187 -0.82 21.03 -10.39
C ALA A 187 -2.13 21.17 -11.19
N PHE A 188 -3.17 21.80 -10.63
CA PHE A 188 -4.49 21.94 -11.26
C PHE A 188 -4.80 23.36 -11.79
N GLN A 189 -3.79 24.23 -11.82
CA GLN A 189 -3.81 25.55 -12.45
C GLN A 189 -3.51 25.51 -13.97
N ILE A 190 -3.32 24.31 -14.53
CA ILE A 190 -3.15 24.06 -15.97
C ILE A 190 -4.50 24.12 -16.69
#